data_AF-A0A3D3D4J9-F1
#
_entry.id   AF-A0A3D3D4J9-F1
#
_cell.length_a   1.000
_cell.length_b   1.000
_cell.length_c   1.000
_cell.angle_alpha   90.00
_cell.angle_beta   90.00
_cell.angle_gamma   90.00
#
_symmetry.space_group_name_H-M   'P 1'
#
loop_
_entity.id
_entity.type
_entity.pdbx_description
1 polymer ?
#
loop_
_entity_poly.entity_id
_entity_poly.type
_entity_poly.pdbx_seq_one_letter_code
_entity_poly.pdbx_strand_id
1 'polypeptide(L)' 'MENKLYIDCPKFTGRNVPITEIAKAIGKDAQYVRVGLQQGILKFGYAMKLDKSSEYNYYCPDKKVWEETGYFRDKEAS' A
#
# COMPACT_ATOMS: atom_id res chain seq x y z
N MET A 1 -3.96 -11.83 36.13
CA MET A 1 -4.78 -12.05 34.92
C MET A 1 -4.18 -11.17 33.84
N GLU A 2 -3.51 -11.77 32.85
CA GLU A 2 -2.96 -11.02 31.71
C GLU A 2 -4.14 -10.54 30.85
N ASN A 3 -4.37 -9.23 30.82
CA ASN A 3 -5.28 -8.61 29.86
C ASN A 3 -4.67 -8.76 28.46
N LYS A 4 -5.02 -9.83 27.76
CA LYS A 4 -4.75 -9.97 26.33
C LYS A 4 -5.61 -8.94 25.60
N LEU A 5 -4.99 -7.82 25.23
CA LEU A 5 -5.60 -6.84 24.32
C LEU A 5 -5.68 -7.50 22.94
N TYR A 6 -6.88 -7.88 22.53
CA TYR A 6 -7.16 -8.31 21.17
C TYR A 6 -7.21 -7.07 20.29
N ILE A 7 -6.14 -6.83 19.53
CA ILE A 7 -6.14 -5.83 18.48
C ILE A 7 -6.90 -6.47 17.32
N ASP A 8 -8.06 -5.90 16.97
CA ASP A 8 -8.86 -6.36 15.84
C ASP A 8 -8.10 -5.98 14.55
N CYS A 9 -7.31 -6.93 14.04
CA CYS A 9 -6.54 -6.72 12.83
C CYS A 9 -7.49 -6.72 11.64
N PRO A 10 -7.43 -5.69 10.77
CA PRO A 10 -8.24 -5.70 9.58
C PRO A 10 -7.98 -6.96 8.73
N LYS A 11 -9.04 -7.50 8.11
CA LYS A 11 -8.90 -8.68 7.24
C LYS A 11 -8.12 -8.31 5.97
N PHE A 12 -6.83 -8.60 5.96
CA PHE A 12 -6.02 -8.44 4.75
C PHE A 12 -6.36 -9.55 3.75
N THR A 13 -6.62 -9.13 2.51
CA THR A 13 -6.96 -10.01 1.39
C THR A 13 -5.76 -10.29 0.49
N GLY A 14 -4.64 -9.57 0.69
CA GLY A 14 -3.48 -9.62 -0.19
C GLY A 14 -3.72 -8.87 -1.51
N ARG A 15 -4.75 -8.01 -1.57
CA ARG A 15 -5.08 -7.26 -2.78
C ARG A 15 -3.99 -6.26 -3.15
N ASN A 16 -3.84 -6.01 -4.44
CA ASN A 16 -3.05 -4.87 -4.92
C ASN A 16 -3.84 -3.57 -4.69
N VAL A 17 -3.33 -2.69 -3.85
CA VAL A 17 -3.93 -1.38 -3.61
C VAL A 17 -3.49 -0.42 -4.73
N PRO A 18 -4.43 0.23 -5.43
CA PRO A 18 -4.06 1.16 -6.49
C PRO A 18 -3.35 2.38 -5.91
N ILE A 19 -2.30 2.86 -6.59
CA ILE A 19 -1.49 4.00 -6.13
C ILE A 19 -2.34 5.25 -5.85
N THR A 20 -3.39 5.46 -6.63
CA THR A 20 -4.32 6.59 -6.45
C THR A 20 -5.08 6.53 -5.12
N GLU A 21 -5.39 5.33 -4.63
CA GLU A 21 -6.01 5.13 -3.31
C GLU A 21 -5.00 5.40 -2.20
N ILE A 22 -3.77 4.89 -2.34
CA ILE A 22 -2.68 5.14 -1.40
C ILE A 22 -2.37 6.63 -1.31
N ALA A 23 -2.24 7.31 -2.46
CA ALA A 23 -1.96 8.74 -2.54
C ALA A 23 -3.01 9.58 -1.81
N LYS A 24 -4.30 9.25 -2.00
CA LYS A 24 -5.41 9.87 -1.27
C LYS A 24 -5.32 9.61 0.23
N ALA A 25 -4.97 8.39 0.63
CA ALA A 25 -4.85 8.02 2.04
C ALA A 25 -3.73 8.79 2.76
N ILE A 26 -2.56 8.95 2.12
CA ILE A 26 -1.42 9.67 2.69
C ILE A 26 -1.51 11.19 2.51
N GLY A 27 -2.51 11.70 1.78
CA GLY A 27 -2.64 13.12 1.45
C GLY A 27 -1.50 13.65 0.58
N LYS A 28 -0.95 12.82 -0.31
CA LYS A 28 0.12 13.20 -1.25
C LYS A 28 -0.30 12.93 -2.69
N ASP A 29 0.48 13.44 -3.62
CA ASP A 29 0.26 13.20 -5.05
C ASP A 29 0.61 11.75 -5.46
N ALA A 30 -0.08 11.23 -6.47
CA ALA A 30 0.18 9.87 -6.98
C ALA A 30 1.60 9.73 -7.57
N GLN A 31 2.16 10.79 -8.15
CA GLN A 31 3.53 10.84 -8.64
C GLN A 31 4.54 10.72 -7.49
N TYR A 32 4.26 11.31 -6.32
CA TYR A 32 5.11 11.15 -5.14
C TYR A 32 5.23 9.68 -4.75
N VAL A 33 4.10 8.94 -4.73
CA VAL A 33 4.11 7.51 -4.43
C VAL A 33 4.86 6.71 -5.50
N ARG A 34 4.66 7.02 -6.79
CA ARG A 34 5.37 6.36 -7.89
C ARG A 34 6.89 6.53 -7.78
N VAL A 35 7.34 7.77 -7.62
CA VAL A 35 8.78 8.09 -7.49
C VAL A 35 9.35 7.48 -6.22
N GLY A 36 8.63 7.55 -5.10
CA GLY A 36 9.06 6.95 -3.84
C GLY A 36 9.22 5.42 -3.91
N LEU A 37 8.34 4.73 -4.65
CA LEU A 37 8.45 3.29 -4.91
C LEU A 37 9.60 2.97 -5.88
N GLN A 38 9.80 3.77 -6.92
CA GLN A 38 10.90 3.60 -7.87
C GLN A 38 12.27 3.80 -7.22
N GLN A 39 12.38 4.76 -6.30
CA GLN A 39 13.60 5.04 -5.55
C GLN A 39 13.82 4.08 -4.37
N GLY A 40 12.82 3.25 -4.03
CA GLY A 40 12.88 2.34 -2.88
C GLY A 40 12.78 3.03 -1.51
N ILE A 41 12.32 4.29 -1.49
CA ILE A 41 12.09 5.05 -0.24
C ILE A 41 10.86 4.51 0.47
N LEU A 42 9.79 4.26 -0.29
CA LEU A 42 8.54 3.68 0.22
C LEU A 42 8.66 2.16 0.20
N LYS A 43 8.55 1.51 1.36
CA LYS A 43 8.79 0.07 1.52
C LYS A 43 7.50 -0.77 1.48
N PHE A 44 6.35 -0.10 1.41
CA PHE A 44 5.04 -0.73 1.39
C PHE A 44 4.68 -1.37 0.05
N GLY A 45 5.43 -1.09 -1.01
CA GLY A 45 5.18 -1.61 -2.34
C GLY A 45 6.45 -1.84 -3.15
N TYR A 46 6.24 -2.35 -4.35
CA TYR A 46 7.29 -2.69 -5.30
C TYR A 46 7.03 -1.98 -6.62
N ALA A 47 8.06 -1.38 -7.18
CA ALA A 47 8.06 -0.86 -8.54
C ALA A 47 8.93 -1.77 -9.41
N MET A 48 8.36 -2.35 -10.46
CA MET A 48 9.10 -3.11 -11.47
C MET A 48 9.06 -2.36 -12.80
N LYS A 49 10.23 -2.10 -13.37
CA LYS A 49 10.32 -1.52 -14.71
C LYS A 49 10.06 -2.60 -15.74
N LEU A 50 9.21 -2.35 -16.73
CA LEU A 50 9.05 -3.27 -17.86
C LEU A 50 10.27 -3.16 -18.77
N ASP A 51 10.89 -4.29 -19.09
CA ASP A 51 12.00 -4.32 -20.04
C ASP A 51 11.54 -3.79 -21.39
N LYS A 52 12.30 -2.82 -21.93
CA LYS A 52 12.04 -2.09 -23.18
C LYS A 52 10.92 -1.03 -23.13
N SER A 53 10.38 -0.70 -21.96
CA SER A 53 9.40 0.39 -21.80
C SER A 53 9.84 1.43 -20.78
N SER A 54 9.29 2.65 -20.91
CA SER A 54 9.35 3.69 -19.86
C SER A 54 8.26 3.48 -18.79
N GLU A 55 7.46 2.43 -18.93
CA GLU A 55 6.39 2.09 -18.01
C GLU A 55 6.88 1.26 -16.82
N TYR A 56 6.24 1.50 -15.68
CA TYR A 56 6.50 0.80 -14.43
C TYR A 56 5.22 0.10 -14.00
N ASN A 57 5.35 -1.15 -13.58
CA ASN A 57 4.30 -1.89 -12.91
C ASN A 57 4.47 -1.76 -11.39
N TYR A 58 3.37 -1.62 -10.67
CA TYR A 58 3.38 -1.39 -9.23
C TYR A 58 2.55 -2.45 -8.51
N TYR A 59 3.16 -3.03 -7.48
CA TYR A 59 2.52 -3.99 -6.61
C TYR A 59 2.60 -3.51 -5.16
N CYS A 60 1.45 -3.16 -4.58
CA CYS A 60 1.32 -2.64 -3.23
C CYS A 60 0.36 -3.54 -2.43
N PRO A 61 0.87 -4.51 -1.66
CA PRO A 61 0.05 -5.36 -0.81
C PRO A 61 -0.67 -4.55 0.27
N ASP A 62 -1.96 -4.77 0.43
CA ASP A 62 -2.81 -4.12 1.45
C ASP A 62 -2.22 -4.17 2.87
N LYS A 63 -1.68 -5.32 3.29
CA LYS A 63 -1.02 -5.46 4.60
C LYS A 63 0.15 -4.51 4.79
N LYS A 64 1.05 -4.42 3.80
CA LYS A 64 2.24 -3.58 3.88
C LYS A 64 1.89 -2.09 3.85
N VAL A 65 0.92 -1.73 3.03
CA VAL A 65 0.40 -0.36 2.98
C VAL A 65 -0.16 0.03 4.34
N TRP A 66 -0.94 -0.85 4.99
CA TRP A 66 -1.46 -0.59 6.32
C TRP A 66 -0.35 -0.43 7.38
N GLU A 67 0.65 -1.31 7.37
CA GLU A 67 1.76 -1.25 8.33
C GLU A 67 2.55 0.08 8.25
N GLU A 68 2.76 0.65 7.06
CA GLU A 68 3.58 1.85 6.88
C GLU A 68 2.77 3.15 6.87
N THR A 69 1.51 3.11 6.45
CA THR A 69 0.66 4.31 6.30
C THR A 69 -0.49 4.39 7.31
N GLY A 70 -0.80 3.30 8.01
CA GLY A 70 -1.99 3.19 8.86
C GLY A 70 -3.31 3.11 8.09
N TYR A 71 -3.28 3.13 6.76
CA TYR A 71 -4.48 3.08 5.93
C TYR A 71 -4.99 1.65 5.75
N PHE A 72 -6.25 1.43 6.09
CA PHE A 72 -6.99 0.23 5.70
C PHE A 72 -8.33 0.62 5.08
N ARG A 73 -8.67 -0.03 3.98
CA ARG A 73 -10.01 0.02 3.38
C ARG A 73 -10.53 -1.38 3.20
N ASP A 74 -11.56 -1.68 3.97
CA ASP A 74 -12.35 -2.90 3.83
C ASP A 74 -13.12 -2.84 2.51
N LYS A 75 -12.90 -3.82 1.63
CA LYS A 75 -13.64 -3.95 0.37
C LYS A 75 -14.89 -4.82 0.53
N GLU A 76 -15.07 -5.49 1.67
CA GLU A 76 -16.29 -6.27 1.96
C GLU A 76 -17.45 -5.40 2.47
N ALA A 77 -17.20 -4.14 2.80
CA ALA A 77 -18.22 -3.19 3.26
C ALA A 77 -18.95 -2.45 2.11
N SER A 78 -19.16 -3.10 0.97
CA SER A 78 -19.91 -2.54 -0.19
C SER A 78 -21.21 -3.31 -0.44
#